data_AF-A0A1V6LWZ0-F1
#
_entry.id   AF-A0A1V6LWZ0-F1
#
_cell.length_a   1.000
_cell.length_b   1.000
_cell.length_c   1.000
_cell.angle_alpha   90.00
_cell.angle_beta   90.00
_cell.angle_gamma   90.00
#
_symmetry.space_group_name_H-M   'P 1'
#
loop_
_entity.id
_entity.type
_entity.pdbx_description
1 polymer ?
#
loop_
_entity_poly.entity_id
_entity_poly.type
_entity_poly.pdbx_seq_one_letter_code
_entity_poly.pdbx_strand_id
1 'polypeptide(L)'
;MKKDISKTPPVVLTIGHSTHTLEVFIKLLHAHDVKRLIDIRTIPRSRRNPQFNRETLPNSLKAAGITYTHISGLGGLRRPRPDSPNTGWRNASFRGFADYMQTPEFKKNLETLIELAKHEQVALMCAEVLPWRCHRSLIADALLARKITVEHIMSEKQRRLHRLTPWAAVNGTCITYPPESAQNGIEFGKEC
;
A
#
# COMPACT_ATOMS: atom_id res chain seq x y z
N MET A 1 -24.46 29.92 8.30
CA MET A 1 -24.00 29.06 7.18
C MET A 1 -22.75 28.32 7.61
N LYS A 2 -22.80 26.99 7.69
CA LYS A 2 -21.63 26.16 8.00
C LYS A 2 -20.71 26.19 6.77
N LYS A 3 -19.47 26.60 6.97
CA LYS A 3 -18.43 26.62 5.93
C LYS A 3 -18.26 25.16 5.45
N ASP A 4 -18.60 24.90 4.19
CA ASP A 4 -18.35 23.60 3.57
C ASP A 4 -16.83 23.47 3.41
N ILE A 5 -16.20 22.77 4.37
CA ILE A 5 -14.79 22.41 4.31
C ILE A 5 -14.71 21.33 3.25
N SER A 6 -14.53 21.76 2.00
CA SER A 6 -14.14 20.94 0.86
C SER A 6 -13.17 19.85 1.33
N LYS A 7 -13.67 18.60 1.43
CA LYS A 7 -12.91 17.48 1.99
C LYS A 7 -11.63 17.29 1.19
N THR A 8 -10.49 17.69 1.74
CA THR A 8 -9.19 17.31 1.20
C THR A 8 -9.14 15.78 1.14
N PRO A 9 -8.86 15.16 -0.02
CA PRO A 9 -8.73 13.72 -0.11
C PRO A 9 -7.69 13.24 0.90
N PRO A 10 -7.92 12.10 1.59
CA PRO A 10 -6.98 11.62 2.58
C PRO A 10 -5.62 11.33 1.94
N VAL A 11 -4.55 11.56 2.68
CA VAL A 11 -3.19 11.14 2.29
C VAL A 11 -2.88 9.85 3.04
N VAL A 12 -2.57 8.79 2.29
CA VAL A 12 -2.13 7.51 2.87
C VAL A 12 -0.61 7.49 2.92
N LEU A 13 -0.04 7.22 4.08
CA LEU A 13 1.40 7.04 4.22
C LEU A 13 1.80 5.59 4.01
N THR A 14 3.05 5.34 3.65
CA THR A 14 3.62 3.99 3.66
C THR A 14 4.98 3.99 4.36
N ILE A 15 5.33 2.89 5.00
CA ILE A 15 6.60 2.71 5.69
C ILE A 15 7.11 1.27 5.57
N GLY A 16 8.43 1.12 5.53
CA GLY A 16 9.08 -0.18 5.66
C GLY A 16 9.70 -0.32 7.02
N HIS A 17 9.40 -1.40 7.75
CA HIS A 17 10.02 -1.59 9.07
C HIS A 17 11.52 -1.90 8.96
N SER A 18 11.98 -2.53 7.86
CA SER A 18 13.38 -2.85 7.61
C SER A 18 14.00 -3.58 8.83
N THR A 19 15.19 -3.14 9.23
CA THR A 19 15.92 -3.50 10.44
C THR A 19 15.90 -2.35 11.46
N HIS A 20 14.92 -1.45 11.40
CA HIS A 20 14.81 -0.39 12.42
C HIS A 20 14.61 -1.03 13.80
N THR A 21 15.15 -0.38 14.83
CA THR A 21 14.70 -0.67 16.19
C THR A 21 13.25 -0.23 16.35
N LEU A 22 12.56 -0.76 17.36
CA LEU A 22 11.18 -0.40 17.64
C LEU A 22 11.05 1.10 17.97
N GLU A 23 12.01 1.65 18.72
CA GLU A 23 12.04 3.06 19.14
C GLU A 23 12.17 3.99 17.94
N VAL A 24 13.09 3.68 17.01
CA VAL A 24 13.27 4.45 15.77
C VAL A 24 12.00 4.37 14.92
N PHE A 25 11.40 3.19 14.81
CA PHE A 25 10.18 3.02 14.04
C PHE A 25 9.00 3.83 14.60
N ILE A 26 8.80 3.81 15.92
CA ILE A 26 7.76 4.62 16.59
C ILE A 26 8.02 6.12 16.41
N LYS A 27 9.27 6.59 16.50
CA LYS A 27 9.63 7.98 16.21
C LYS A 27 9.28 8.39 14.79
N LEU A 28 9.57 7.53 13.80
CA LEU A 28 9.18 7.78 12.41
C LEU A 28 7.66 7.91 12.26
N LEU A 29 6.87 7.06 12.93
CA LEU A 29 5.41 7.15 12.87
C LEU A 29 4.88 8.44 13.51
N HIS A 30 5.41 8.83 14.68
CA HIS A 30 5.00 10.07 15.35
C HIS A 30 5.39 11.32 14.59
N ALA A 31 6.57 11.35 13.97
CA ALA A 31 7.03 12.50 13.18
C ALA A 31 6.09 12.84 12.02
N HIS A 32 5.28 11.87 11.57
CA HIS A 32 4.29 12.02 10.50
C HIS A 32 2.83 11.89 10.98
N ASP A 33 2.61 12.09 12.29
CA ASP A 33 1.29 12.05 12.94
C ASP A 33 0.47 10.78 12.68
N VAL A 34 1.12 9.64 12.44
CA VAL A 34 0.43 8.38 12.19
C VAL A 34 -0.34 7.95 13.43
N LYS A 35 -1.67 7.81 13.29
CA LYS A 35 -2.58 7.33 14.34
C LYS A 35 -2.83 5.83 14.24
N ARG A 36 -2.80 5.28 13.02
CA ARG A 36 -2.95 3.84 12.78
C ARG A 36 -1.89 3.29 11.83
N LEU A 37 -1.24 2.23 12.28
CA LEU A 37 -0.39 1.40 11.44
C LEU A 37 -1.20 0.24 10.86
N ILE A 38 -1.22 0.12 9.55
CA ILE A 38 -1.87 -0.96 8.82
C ILE A 38 -0.80 -1.91 8.31
N ASP A 39 -0.69 -3.06 8.95
CA ASP A 39 0.18 -4.14 8.50
C ASP A 39 -0.46 -4.86 7.31
N ILE A 40 0.27 -4.86 6.19
CA ILE A 40 -0.14 -5.51 4.93
C ILE A 40 0.75 -6.71 4.60
N ARG A 41 1.48 -7.25 5.57
CA ARG A 41 2.29 -8.46 5.37
C ARG A 41 1.39 -9.69 5.42
N THR A 42 1.57 -10.61 4.46
CA THR A 42 0.90 -11.91 4.47
C THR A 42 1.31 -12.72 5.70
N ILE A 43 2.61 -12.68 6.04
CA ILE A 43 3.20 -13.36 7.19
C ILE A 43 3.89 -12.31 8.07
N PRO A 44 3.19 -11.73 9.06
CA PRO A 44 3.75 -10.71 9.95
C PRO A 44 4.61 -11.32 11.06
N ARG A 45 5.59 -12.16 10.68
CA ARG A 45 6.53 -12.81 11.60
C ARG A 45 7.94 -12.86 11.01
N SER A 46 8.93 -12.61 11.86
CA SER A 46 10.35 -12.65 11.54
C SER A 46 11.15 -13.10 12.76
N ARG A 47 12.10 -14.02 12.54
CA ARG A 47 13.11 -14.36 13.56
C ARG A 47 14.16 -13.26 13.72
N ARG A 48 14.46 -12.54 12.64
CA ARG A 48 15.50 -11.49 12.61
C ARG A 48 15.01 -10.18 13.23
N ASN A 49 13.74 -9.84 13.02
CA ASN A 49 13.12 -8.63 13.55
C ASN A 49 11.87 -8.96 14.40
N PRO A 50 12.02 -9.67 15.52
CA PRO A 50 10.90 -10.15 16.33
C PRO A 50 10.06 -9.03 16.97
N GLN A 51 10.61 -7.81 17.08
CA GLN A 51 9.88 -6.62 17.54
C GLN A 51 8.74 -6.20 16.59
N PHE A 52 8.79 -6.62 15.33
CA PHE A 52 7.73 -6.37 14.34
C PHE A 52 6.82 -7.59 14.15
N ASN A 53 6.84 -8.58 15.05
CA ASN A 53 5.93 -9.71 14.96
C ASN A 53 4.52 -9.27 15.36
N ARG A 54 3.49 -9.89 14.77
CA ARG A 54 2.09 -9.61 15.13
C ARG A 54 1.80 -9.85 16.61
N GLU A 55 2.55 -10.72 17.26
CA GLU A 55 2.42 -11.05 18.68
C GLU A 55 3.01 -9.97 19.61
N THR A 56 3.91 -9.11 19.11
CA THR A 56 4.65 -8.11 19.93
C THR A 56 4.30 -6.68 19.56
N LEU A 57 4.30 -6.37 18.26
CA LEU A 57 4.14 -5.02 17.72
C LEU A 57 2.86 -4.29 18.18
N PRO A 58 1.68 -4.93 18.27
CA PRO A 58 0.45 -4.23 18.68
C PRO A 58 0.54 -3.65 20.09
N ASN A 59 1.16 -4.35 21.03
CA ASN A 59 1.31 -3.89 22.41
C ASN A 59 2.24 -2.67 22.49
N SER A 60 3.36 -2.74 21.76
CA SER A 60 4.31 -1.63 21.65
C SER A 60 3.70 -0.38 21.03
N LEU A 61 2.94 -0.54 19.94
CA LEU A 61 2.24 0.58 19.29
C LEU A 61 1.16 1.16 20.19
N LYS A 62 0.38 0.32 20.88
CA LYS A 62 -0.64 0.77 21.83
C LYS A 62 -0.03 1.61 22.96
N ALA A 63 1.12 1.20 23.50
CA ALA A 63 1.84 1.97 24.52
C ALA A 63 2.32 3.34 24.00
N ALA A 64 2.58 3.46 22.69
CA ALA A 64 2.89 4.71 22.01
C ALA A 64 1.64 5.47 21.52
N GLY A 65 0.42 5.03 21.82
CA GLY A 65 -0.80 5.69 21.37
C GLY A 65 -1.11 5.52 19.87
N ILE A 66 -0.55 4.48 19.22
CA ILE A 66 -0.77 4.16 17.81
C ILE A 66 -1.61 2.87 17.71
N THR A 67 -2.70 2.93 16.95
CA THR A 67 -3.55 1.75 16.73
C THR A 67 -2.91 0.82 15.70
N TYR A 68 -3.01 -0.50 15.91
CA TYR A 68 -2.55 -1.51 14.97
C TYR A 68 -3.74 -2.19 14.28
N THR A 69 -3.62 -2.41 12.96
CA THR A 69 -4.59 -3.22 12.21
C THR A 69 -3.86 -4.09 11.19
N HIS A 70 -4.21 -5.37 11.12
CA HIS A 70 -3.66 -6.29 10.12
C HIS A 70 -4.70 -6.52 9.02
N ILE A 71 -4.39 -6.14 7.79
CA ILE A 71 -5.24 -6.40 6.61
C ILE A 71 -4.50 -7.41 5.73
N SER A 72 -4.61 -8.69 6.08
CA SER A 72 -3.93 -9.78 5.37
C SER A 72 -4.35 -9.90 3.89
N GLY A 73 -5.55 -9.43 3.54
CA GLY A 73 -6.02 -9.37 2.15
C GLY A 73 -5.14 -8.47 1.27
N LEU A 74 -4.52 -7.44 1.84
CA LEU A 74 -3.52 -6.60 1.14
C LEU A 74 -2.11 -7.21 1.16
N GLY A 75 -1.98 -8.47 1.58
CA GLY A 75 -0.75 -9.24 1.59
C GLY A 75 -0.26 -9.66 0.21
N GLY A 76 1.06 -9.60 0.03
CA GLY A 76 1.78 -10.21 -1.09
C GLY A 76 1.72 -11.74 -1.11
N LEU A 77 2.73 -12.38 -1.71
CA LEU A 77 2.81 -13.84 -1.87
C LEU A 77 1.64 -14.44 -2.68
N ARG A 78 1.24 -13.73 -3.73
CA ARG A 78 0.23 -14.18 -4.69
C ARG A 78 0.91 -14.85 -5.88
N ARG A 79 0.26 -15.87 -6.46
CA ARG A 79 0.76 -16.56 -7.65
C ARG A 79 0.12 -15.95 -8.90
N PRO A 80 0.89 -15.73 -9.98
CA PRO A 80 0.32 -15.26 -11.23
C PRO A 80 -0.59 -16.31 -11.84
N ARG A 81 -1.63 -15.84 -12.53
CA ARG A 81 -2.49 -16.70 -13.33
C ARG A 81 -1.81 -16.99 -14.68
N PRO A 82 -2.07 -18.14 -15.33
CA PRO A 82 -1.49 -18.46 -16.63
C PRO A 82 -1.78 -17.41 -17.72
N ASP A 83 -2.96 -16.79 -17.65
CA ASP A 83 -3.49 -15.79 -18.59
C ASP A 83 -3.31 -14.34 -18.05
N SER A 84 -2.31 -14.11 -17.20
CA SER A 84 -2.08 -12.80 -16.57
C SER A 84 -1.98 -11.67 -17.60
N PRO A 85 -2.80 -10.60 -17.51
CA PRO A 85 -2.62 -9.41 -18.33
C PRO A 85 -1.46 -8.53 -17.84
N ASN A 86 -0.88 -8.86 -16.68
CA ASN A 86 0.11 -8.04 -15.99
C ASN A 86 1.55 -8.44 -16.35
N THR A 87 1.78 -8.79 -17.61
CA THR A 87 3.06 -9.37 -18.06
C THR A 87 4.22 -8.38 -18.10
N GLY A 88 3.96 -7.07 -17.96
CA GLY A 88 4.98 -6.06 -17.73
C GLY A 88 5.79 -6.30 -16.45
N TRP A 89 5.20 -6.97 -15.44
CA TRP A 89 5.94 -7.43 -14.28
C TRP A 89 6.71 -8.73 -14.56
N ARG A 90 8.03 -8.62 -14.80
CA ARG A 90 8.91 -9.80 -14.95
C ARG A 90 8.98 -10.66 -13.69
N ASN A 91 8.87 -10.06 -12.51
CA ASN A 91 8.85 -10.77 -11.25
C ASN A 91 7.47 -11.43 -11.02
N ALA A 92 7.46 -12.76 -10.83
CA ALA A 92 6.24 -13.54 -10.67
C ALA A 92 5.39 -13.12 -9.46
N SER A 93 6.00 -12.70 -8.34
CA SER A 93 5.26 -12.27 -7.15
C SER A 93 4.54 -10.95 -7.37
N PHE A 94 5.17 -9.99 -8.07
CA PHE A 94 4.52 -8.73 -8.45
C PHE A 94 3.38 -8.97 -9.44
N ARG A 95 3.62 -9.81 -10.45
CA ARG A 95 2.59 -10.21 -11.42
C ARG A 95 1.39 -10.86 -10.73
N GLY A 96 1.64 -11.82 -9.84
CA GLY A 96 0.58 -12.48 -9.07
C GLY A 96 -0.18 -11.53 -8.17
N PHE A 97 0.48 -10.54 -7.57
CA PHE A 97 -0.22 -9.52 -6.79
C PHE A 97 -1.07 -8.62 -7.69
N ALA A 98 -0.56 -8.20 -8.85
CA ALA A 98 -1.32 -7.43 -9.84
C ALA A 98 -2.54 -8.18 -10.38
N ASP A 99 -2.45 -9.50 -10.56
CA ASP A 99 -3.60 -10.35 -10.91
C ASP A 99 -4.63 -10.37 -9.78
N TYR A 100 -4.17 -10.52 -8.53
CA TYR A 100 -5.05 -10.47 -7.36
C TYR A 100 -5.75 -9.12 -7.21
N MET A 101 -5.13 -8.02 -7.62
CA MET A 101 -5.75 -6.69 -7.59
C MET A 101 -7.03 -6.58 -8.45
N GLN A 102 -7.22 -7.50 -9.40
CA GLN A 102 -8.42 -7.57 -10.24
C GLN A 102 -9.60 -8.25 -9.54
N THR A 103 -9.43 -8.74 -8.31
CA THR A 103 -10.46 -9.50 -7.60
C THR A 103 -11.38 -8.61 -6.76
N PRO A 104 -12.65 -9.01 -6.56
CA PRO A 104 -13.54 -8.35 -5.59
C PRO A 104 -12.97 -8.35 -4.16
N GLU A 105 -12.21 -9.37 -3.80
CA GLU A 105 -11.56 -9.49 -2.50
C GLU A 105 -10.54 -8.37 -2.28
N PHE A 106 -9.67 -8.11 -3.26
CA PHE A 106 -8.73 -6.97 -3.17
C PHE A 106 -9.49 -5.65 -3.04
N LYS A 107 -10.51 -5.44 -3.87
CA LYS A 107 -11.34 -4.23 -3.84
C LYS A 107 -11.92 -3.98 -2.44
N LYS A 108 -12.52 -4.99 -1.81
CA LYS A 108 -13.08 -4.90 -0.45
C LYS A 108 -12.02 -4.53 0.61
N ASN A 109 -10.84 -5.13 0.52
CA ASN A 109 -9.75 -4.83 1.45
C ASN A 109 -9.20 -3.40 1.25
N LEU A 110 -9.11 -2.95 -0.01
CA LEU A 110 -8.69 -1.60 -0.34
C LEU A 110 -9.73 -0.57 0.14
N GLU A 111 -11.03 -0.84 0.00
CA GLU A 111 -12.10 0.02 0.51
C GLU A 111 -12.06 0.14 2.04
N THR A 112 -11.79 -0.97 2.76
CA THR A 112 -11.55 -0.93 4.21
C THR A 112 -10.40 0.02 4.57
N LEU A 113 -9.28 -0.07 3.85
CA LEU A 113 -8.14 0.84 4.04
C LEU A 113 -8.53 2.31 3.79
N ILE A 114 -9.22 2.56 2.68
CA ILE A 114 -9.64 3.92 2.29
C ILE A 114 -10.58 4.51 3.33
N GLU A 115 -11.51 3.71 3.87
CA GLU A 115 -12.42 4.15 4.92
C GLU A 115 -11.66 4.54 6.19
N LEU A 116 -10.72 3.72 6.65
CA LEU A 116 -9.85 4.07 7.79
C LEU A 116 -9.10 5.39 7.54
N ALA A 117 -8.56 5.59 6.33
CA ALA A 117 -7.82 6.79 5.97
C ALA A 117 -8.68 8.07 5.96
N LYS A 118 -10.01 7.96 5.86
CA LYS A 118 -10.92 9.13 5.95
C LYS A 118 -11.06 9.65 7.38
N HIS A 119 -10.83 8.81 8.39
CA HIS A 119 -11.05 9.16 9.79
C HIS A 119 -9.78 9.55 10.53
N GLU A 120 -8.62 9.04 10.09
CA GLU A 120 -7.35 9.29 10.76
C GLU A 120 -6.14 9.13 9.83
N GLN A 121 -4.98 9.65 10.24
CA GLN A 121 -3.74 9.49 9.50
C GLN A 121 -3.23 8.04 9.61
N VAL A 122 -3.26 7.32 8.49
CA VAL A 122 -2.82 5.91 8.40
C VAL A 122 -1.46 5.76 7.74
N ALA A 123 -0.71 4.71 8.11
CA ALA A 123 0.48 4.26 7.40
C ALA A 123 0.42 2.77 7.06
N LEU A 124 0.64 2.41 5.79
CA LEU A 124 0.79 1.04 5.32
C LEU A 124 2.20 0.52 5.61
N MET A 125 2.33 -0.59 6.34
CA MET A 125 3.60 -1.19 6.71
C MET A 125 3.88 -2.49 5.95
N CYS A 126 5.10 -2.60 5.39
CA CYS A 126 5.70 -3.88 4.98
C CYS A 126 7.12 -4.06 5.54
N ALA A 127 7.83 -5.11 5.13
CA ALA A 127 9.19 -5.41 5.60
C ALA A 127 10.28 -4.63 4.87
N GLU A 128 10.14 -4.41 3.57
CA GLU A 128 11.15 -3.84 2.71
C GLU A 128 11.36 -2.35 2.96
N VAL A 129 12.61 -1.88 2.94
CA VAL A 129 12.94 -0.44 3.00
C VAL A 129 12.33 0.30 1.83
N LEU A 130 12.58 -0.19 0.61
CA LEU A 130 12.30 0.55 -0.62
C LEU A 130 10.91 0.17 -1.17
N PRO A 131 10.01 1.14 -1.40
CA PRO A 131 8.62 0.85 -1.79
C PRO A 131 8.50 0.14 -3.14
N TRP A 132 9.35 0.48 -4.12
CA TRP A 132 9.39 -0.14 -5.45
C TRP A 132 9.93 -1.58 -5.48
N ARG A 133 10.41 -2.09 -4.33
CA ARG A 133 10.84 -3.50 -4.18
C ARG A 133 9.80 -4.35 -3.45
N CYS A 134 8.61 -3.79 -3.17
CA CYS A 134 7.55 -4.45 -2.42
C CYS A 134 6.18 -4.25 -3.08
N HIS A 135 5.25 -5.17 -2.82
CA HIS A 135 3.84 -5.09 -3.26
C HIS A 135 3.12 -3.84 -2.74
N ARG A 136 3.63 -3.17 -1.69
CA ARG A 136 3.06 -1.90 -1.21
C ARG A 136 3.04 -0.80 -2.27
N SER A 137 3.95 -0.85 -3.25
CA SER A 137 3.92 0.07 -4.41
C SER A 137 2.69 -0.16 -5.28
N LEU A 138 2.28 -1.42 -5.50
CA LEU A 138 1.10 -1.75 -6.29
C LEU A 138 -0.21 -1.35 -5.58
N ILE A 139 -0.24 -1.41 -4.24
CA ILE A 139 -1.35 -0.85 -3.46
C ILE A 139 -1.38 0.67 -3.60
N ALA A 140 -0.22 1.33 -3.57
CA ALA A 140 -0.11 2.76 -3.77
C ALA A 140 -0.59 3.18 -5.17
N ASP A 141 -0.22 2.45 -6.21
CA ASP A 141 -0.72 2.61 -7.57
C ASP A 141 -2.27 2.53 -7.63
N ALA A 142 -2.87 1.55 -6.93
CA ALA A 142 -4.34 1.42 -6.87
C ALA A 142 -5.04 2.55 -6.08
N LEU A 143 -4.38 3.13 -5.08
CA LEU A 143 -4.86 4.31 -4.37
C LEU A 143 -4.79 5.56 -5.27
N LEU A 144 -3.70 5.73 -6.02
CA LEU A 144 -3.54 6.81 -7.00
C LEU A 144 -4.61 6.74 -8.10
N ALA A 145 -4.92 5.55 -8.61
CA ALA A 145 -6.03 5.33 -9.56
C ALA A 145 -7.39 5.77 -9.00
N ARG A 146 -7.53 5.86 -7.67
CA ARG A 146 -8.71 6.35 -6.94
C ARG A 146 -8.57 7.80 -6.47
N LYS A 147 -7.57 8.54 -6.97
CA LYS A 147 -7.27 9.94 -6.63
C LYS A 147 -6.91 10.15 -5.16
N ILE A 148 -6.40 9.11 -4.49
CA ILE A 148 -5.90 9.19 -3.12
C ILE A 148 -4.38 9.37 -3.18
N THR A 149 -3.88 10.42 -2.53
CA THR A 149 -2.44 10.71 -2.52
C THR A 149 -1.72 9.71 -1.63
N VAL A 150 -0.58 9.20 -2.09
CA VAL A 150 0.26 8.30 -1.31
C VAL A 150 1.66 8.89 -1.15
N GLU A 151 2.17 8.91 0.07
CA GLU A 151 3.53 9.33 0.36
C GLU A 151 4.30 8.26 1.16
N HIS A 152 5.57 8.08 0.84
CA HIS A 152 6.46 7.13 1.51
C HIS A 152 7.26 7.85 2.59
N ILE A 153 7.15 7.39 3.85
CA ILE A 153 7.98 7.87 4.95
C ILE A 153 9.42 7.42 4.68
N MET A 154 10.32 8.38 4.50
CA MET A 154 11.75 8.13 4.22
C MET A 154 12.62 8.40 5.45
N SER A 155 12.24 9.39 6.26
CA SER A 155 12.88 9.76 7.53
C SER A 155 11.90 10.56 8.38
N GLU A 156 12.30 10.99 9.58
CA GLU A 156 11.46 11.85 10.44
C GLU A 156 11.06 13.18 9.77
N LYS A 157 11.86 13.66 8.82
CA LYS A 157 11.64 14.97 8.16
C LYS A 157 11.21 14.88 6.71
N GLN A 158 11.27 13.68 6.11
CA GLN A 158 11.10 13.52 4.67
C GLN A 158 10.06 12.45 4.34
N ARG A 159 9.12 12.86 3.49
CA ARG A 159 8.21 11.99 2.75
C ARG A 159 8.49 12.11 1.26
N ARG A 160 8.31 11.01 0.52
CA ARG A 160 8.44 10.98 -0.94
C ARG A 160 7.09 10.66 -1.56
N LEU A 161 6.60 11.53 -2.42
CA LEU A 161 5.38 11.30 -3.18
C LEU A 161 5.49 10.03 -4.04
N HIS A 162 4.48 9.17 -3.98
CA HIS A 162 4.37 8.03 -4.86
C HIS A 162 4.04 8.50 -6.28
N ARG A 163 4.66 7.86 -7.27
CA ARG A 163 4.34 8.07 -8.68
C ARG A 163 3.91 6.74 -9.25
N LEU A 164 2.93 6.80 -10.13
CA LEU A 164 2.41 5.63 -10.80
C LEU A 164 3.55 4.85 -11.45
N THR A 165 3.52 3.52 -11.36
CA THR A 165 4.42 2.66 -12.12
C THR A 165 4.36 3.05 -13.62
N PRO A 166 5.49 3.29 -14.31
CA PRO A 166 5.47 3.93 -15.64
C PRO A 166 4.63 3.21 -16.70
N TRP A 167 4.60 1.88 -16.68
CA TRP A 167 3.83 1.05 -17.62
C TRP A 167 2.46 0.63 -17.07
N ALA A 168 1.99 1.23 -15.96
CA ALA A 168 0.65 0.97 -15.45
C ALA A 168 -0.40 1.56 -16.41
N ALA A 169 -1.41 0.76 -16.74
CA ALA A 169 -2.60 1.18 -17.46
C ALA A 169 -3.76 1.35 -16.48
N VAL A 170 -4.40 2.51 -16.49
CA VAL A 170 -5.53 2.83 -15.61
C VAL A 170 -6.80 2.96 -16.44
N ASN A 171 -7.82 2.16 -16.11
CA ASN A 171 -9.17 2.28 -16.65
C ASN A 171 -10.17 2.48 -15.50
N GLY A 172 -10.66 3.71 -15.34
CA GLY A 172 -11.45 4.09 -14.17
C GLY A 172 -10.66 3.92 -12.87
N THR A 173 -11.07 2.97 -12.02
CA THR A 173 -10.35 2.61 -10.78
C THR A 173 -9.57 1.29 -10.87
N CYS A 174 -9.65 0.64 -12.04
CA CYS A 174 -8.93 -0.58 -12.35
C CYS A 174 -7.52 -0.23 -12.84
N ILE A 175 -6.52 -1.00 -12.40
CA ILE A 175 -5.13 -0.83 -12.78
C ILE A 175 -4.53 -2.16 -13.21
N THR A 176 -3.88 -2.17 -14.37
CA THR A 176 -3.15 -3.32 -14.91
C THR A 176 -1.75 -2.90 -15.34
N TYR A 177 -0.89 -3.88 -15.64
CA TYR A 177 0.52 -3.66 -15.99
C TYR A 177 0.88 -4.44 -17.26
N PRO A 178 0.32 -4.05 -18.43
CA PRO A 178 0.63 -4.69 -19.70
C PRO A 178 2.13 -4.55 -20.05
N PRO A 179 2.65 -5.34 -20.99
CA PRO A 179 4.01 -5.17 -21.47
C PRO A 179 4.14 -3.82 -22.19
N GLU A 180 5.30 -3.16 -22.10
CA GLU A 180 5.53 -1.80 -22.65
C GLU A 180 5.18 -1.67 -24.15
N SER A 181 5.30 -2.75 -24.93
CA SER A 181 4.95 -2.76 -26.36
C SER A 181 3.45 -2.63 -26.66
N ALA A 182 2.58 -2.79 -25.66
CA ALA A 182 1.12 -2.74 -25.80
C ALA A 182 0.53 -1.32 -25.61
N GLN A 183 1.33 -0.31 -25.28
CA GLN A 183 0.84 1.06 -25.03
C GLN A 183 0.66 1.91 -26.30
N ASN A 184 1.11 1.44 -27.46
CA ASN A 184 1.05 2.20 -28.73
C ASN A 184 -0.15 1.85 -29.62
N GLY A 185 -1.14 1.12 -29.13
CA GLY A 185 -2.38 0.90 -29.87
C GLY A 185 -3.37 0.11 -29.05
N ILE A 186 -4.46 0.76 -28.63
CA ILE A 186 -5.82 0.22 -28.55
C ILE A 186 -6.74 1.38 -28.15
N GLU A 187 -7.73 1.64 -29.01
CA GLU A 187 -8.86 2.55 -28.80
C GLU A 187 -9.69 2.15 -27.57
N PHE A 188 -10.28 3.17 -26.93
CA PHE A 188 -11.20 3.05 -25.81
C PHE A 188 -12.45 2.25 -26.20
N GLY A 189 -12.68 1.12 -25.52
CA GLY A 189 -13.97 0.43 -25.64
C GLY A 189 -14.00 -0.96 -25.04
N LYS A 190 -14.33 -1.03 -23.74
CA LYS A 190 -15.40 -1.86 -23.15
C LYS A 190 -15.20 -1.98 -21.63
N GLU A 191 -16.31 -1.76 -20.92
CA GLU A 191 -16.44 -1.85 -19.48
C GLU A 191 -16.16 -3.27 -18.98
N CYS A 192 -15.52 -3.38 -17.81
CA CYS A 192 -15.36 -4.64 -17.08
C CYS A 192 -16.65 -5.02 -16.34
#